data_AF-A0A132BRC9-F1
#
_entry.id   AF-A0A132BRC9-F1
#
_cell.length_a   1.000
_cell.length_b   1.000
_cell.length_c   1.000
_cell.angle_alpha   90.00
_cell.angle_beta   90.00
_cell.angle_gamma   90.00
#
_symmetry.space_group_name_H-M   'P 1'
#
loop_
_entity.id
_entity.type
_entity.pdbx_description
1 polymer ?
#
loop_
_entity_poly.entity_id
_entity_poly.type
_entity_poly.pdbx_seq_one_letter_code
_entity_poly.pdbx_strand_id
1 'polypeptide(L)'
;MLQPPGTYGDPYAEAATFQQCLSEGDASYCSFHSSGTKFFVYDDGRTPGHVFSTLRELWPGAPITVEGDLEAIYDRTADVVLRSAIPRPWTEADTLLERMQGTWYAVDDPAERFNILGAERESSYDDAYISLEYLSVRDQCDDFAGAGPYLYARDEETGDDFCYVIDSVGDYRMTLMYLPDGHFLEYRNLD
;
A
#
# COMPACT_ATOMS: atom_id res chain seq x y z
N MET A 1 -6.72 -1.49 30.51
CA MET A 1 -6.72 0.00 30.43
C MET A 1 -6.07 0.35 29.11
N LEU A 2 -6.68 1.26 28.33
CA LEU A 2 -6.01 1.82 27.14
C LEU A 2 -4.82 2.66 27.61
N GLN A 3 -3.68 2.47 26.97
CA GLN A 3 -2.47 3.22 27.32
C GLN A 3 -2.54 4.64 26.75
N PRO A 4 -2.00 5.66 27.45
CA PRO A 4 -1.99 7.02 26.94
C PRO A 4 -1.12 7.14 25.68
N PRO A 5 -1.40 8.09 24.77
CA PRO A 5 -0.51 8.41 23.66
C PRO A 5 0.90 8.76 24.16
N GLY A 6 1.91 8.33 23.41
CA GLY A 6 3.31 8.55 23.75
C GLY A 6 3.93 7.50 24.67
N THR A 7 3.24 6.37 24.94
CA THR A 7 3.74 5.35 25.88
C THR A 7 4.88 4.53 25.26
N TYR A 8 4.79 4.27 23.95
CA TYR A 8 5.75 3.41 23.23
C TYR A 8 6.57 4.13 22.16
N GLY A 9 6.43 5.44 22.04
CA GLY A 9 7.10 6.23 21.00
C GLY A 9 6.35 7.54 20.73
N ASP A 10 6.48 8.09 19.52
CA ASP A 10 5.82 9.34 19.17
C ASP A 10 4.34 9.11 18.81
N PRO A 11 3.39 9.93 19.31
CA PRO A 11 1.99 9.80 18.95
C PRO A 11 1.76 9.86 17.45
N TYR A 12 0.97 8.93 16.93
CA TYR A 12 0.70 8.78 15.50
C TYR A 12 -0.78 8.51 15.25
N ALA A 13 -1.33 9.17 14.23
CA ALA A 13 -2.69 8.97 13.78
C ALA A 13 -2.79 9.33 12.30
N GLU A 14 -3.20 8.38 11.47
CA GLU A 14 -3.23 8.57 10.01
C GLU A 14 -4.33 7.73 9.33
N ALA A 15 -4.68 8.13 8.13
CA ALA A 15 -5.37 7.26 7.18
C ALA A 15 -4.37 6.28 6.55
N ALA A 16 -4.81 5.04 6.36
CA ALA A 16 -3.97 3.98 5.81
C ALA A 16 -4.78 2.99 4.96
N THR A 17 -4.05 2.15 4.23
CA THR A 17 -4.56 1.00 3.49
C THR A 17 -4.04 -0.26 4.15
N PHE A 18 -4.94 -1.09 4.68
CA PHE A 18 -4.56 -2.37 5.28
C PHE A 18 -3.92 -3.28 4.23
N GLN A 19 -2.84 -4.00 4.59
CA GLN A 19 -2.18 -4.93 3.69
C GLN A 19 -2.50 -6.37 4.08
N GLN A 20 -1.97 -6.86 5.19
CA GLN A 20 -2.17 -8.25 5.60
C GLN A 20 -1.75 -8.50 7.05
N CYS A 21 -2.19 -9.62 7.61
CA CYS A 21 -1.63 -10.19 8.83
C CYS A 21 -0.94 -11.52 8.53
N LEU A 22 0.30 -11.67 8.97
CA LEU A 22 1.14 -12.84 8.74
C LEU A 22 1.71 -13.39 10.06
N SER A 23 2.09 -14.67 10.01
CA SER A 23 2.86 -15.34 11.06
C SER A 23 4.09 -15.97 10.42
N GLU A 24 5.27 -15.46 10.75
CA GLU A 24 6.55 -15.89 10.20
C GLU A 24 7.47 -16.35 11.35
N GLY A 25 7.68 -17.66 11.45
CA GLY A 25 8.38 -18.25 12.58
C GLY A 25 7.66 -17.97 13.89
N ASP A 26 8.37 -17.34 14.84
CA ASP A 26 7.83 -16.94 16.15
C ASP A 26 7.21 -15.53 16.14
N ALA A 27 7.32 -14.79 15.03
CA ALA A 27 6.76 -13.45 14.90
C ALA A 27 5.37 -13.50 14.26
N SER A 28 4.42 -12.77 14.84
CA SER A 28 3.08 -12.54 14.29
C SER A 28 2.89 -11.03 14.17
N TYR A 29 2.45 -10.55 13.01
CA TYR A 29 2.27 -9.12 12.77
C TYR A 29 1.14 -8.85 11.79
N CYS A 30 0.61 -7.64 11.84
CA CYS A 30 -0.21 -7.06 10.78
C CYS A 30 0.53 -5.88 10.16
N SER A 31 0.24 -5.59 8.89
CA SER A 31 0.86 -4.49 8.16
C SER A 31 -0.16 -3.65 7.39
N PHE A 32 0.20 -2.39 7.18
CA PHE A 32 -0.58 -1.43 6.40
C PHE A 32 0.34 -0.41 5.75
N HIS A 33 -0.15 0.27 4.73
CA HIS A 33 0.58 1.32 4.02
C HIS A 33 -0.01 2.69 4.30
N SER A 34 0.85 3.67 4.54
CA SER A 34 0.46 5.08 4.54
C SER A 34 1.62 5.92 4.00
N SER A 35 1.32 6.88 3.13
CA SER A 35 2.30 7.82 2.58
C SER A 35 3.57 7.20 1.98
N GLY A 36 3.48 5.99 1.41
CA GLY A 36 4.63 5.30 0.80
C GLY A 36 5.55 4.59 1.81
N THR A 37 5.08 4.43 3.06
CA THR A 37 5.76 3.68 4.11
C THR A 37 4.90 2.48 4.52
N LYS A 38 5.55 1.32 4.69
CA LYS A 38 4.91 0.12 5.24
C LYS A 38 5.07 0.09 6.76
N PHE A 39 3.95 0.02 7.46
CA PHE A 39 3.93 -0.05 8.92
C PHE A 39 3.70 -1.47 9.39
N PHE A 40 4.40 -1.87 10.45
CA PHE A 40 4.28 -3.17 11.09
C PHE A 40 3.73 -3.03 12.51
N VAL A 41 2.76 -3.89 12.83
CA VAL A 41 2.14 -4.00 14.16
C VAL A 41 2.42 -5.40 14.67
N TYR A 42 3.40 -5.56 15.56
CA TYR A 42 3.79 -6.85 16.11
C TYR A 42 2.88 -7.30 17.26
N ASP A 43 2.52 -8.59 17.26
CA ASP A 43 1.70 -9.23 18.31
C ASP A 43 2.58 -9.66 19.49
N ASP A 44 3.11 -8.66 20.20
CA ASP A 44 4.01 -8.83 21.35
C ASP A 44 3.36 -8.46 22.69
N GLY A 45 2.04 -8.23 22.68
CA GLY A 45 1.24 -7.86 23.84
C GLY A 45 1.12 -6.37 24.13
N ARG A 46 1.78 -5.49 23.36
CA ARG A 46 1.66 -4.03 23.54
C ARG A 46 0.42 -3.45 22.85
N THR A 47 0.12 -3.88 21.63
CA THR A 47 -1.14 -3.57 20.94
C THR A 47 -2.28 -4.39 21.55
N PRO A 48 -3.41 -3.79 21.97
CA PRO A 48 -4.52 -4.54 22.55
C PRO A 48 -5.07 -5.61 21.59
N GLY A 49 -5.32 -6.81 22.10
CA GLY A 49 -5.74 -7.95 21.26
C GLY A 49 -7.00 -7.72 20.42
N HIS A 50 -7.93 -6.85 20.85
CA HIS A 50 -9.11 -6.51 20.06
C HIS A 50 -8.76 -5.72 18.77
N VAL A 51 -7.68 -4.94 18.77
CA VAL A 51 -7.18 -4.26 17.56
C VAL A 51 -6.70 -5.28 16.54
N PHE A 52 -5.97 -6.32 16.99
CA PHE A 52 -5.60 -7.44 16.14
C PHE A 52 -6.80 -8.24 15.63
N SER A 53 -7.82 -8.46 16.46
CA SER A 53 -9.07 -9.07 15.99
C SER A 53 -9.68 -8.26 14.84
N THR A 54 -9.75 -6.94 14.96
CA THR A 54 -10.24 -6.07 13.87
C THR A 54 -9.36 -6.15 12.63
N LEU A 55 -8.04 -6.04 12.75
CA LEU A 55 -7.12 -6.09 11.60
C LEU A 55 -7.22 -7.42 10.84
N ARG A 56 -7.35 -8.55 11.54
CA ARG A 56 -7.46 -9.88 10.92
C ARG A 56 -8.77 -10.13 10.17
N GLU A 57 -9.78 -9.30 10.38
CA GLU A 57 -11.06 -9.37 9.66
C GLU A 57 -11.04 -8.56 8.35
N LEU A 58 -9.98 -7.79 8.09
CA LEU A 58 -9.86 -6.94 6.91
C LEU A 58 -9.27 -7.71 5.73
N TRP A 59 -9.73 -7.37 4.53
CA TRP A 59 -9.11 -7.79 3.28
C TRP A 59 -7.97 -6.83 2.88
N PRO A 60 -6.92 -7.31 2.19
CA PRO A 60 -5.90 -6.43 1.61
C PRO A 60 -6.53 -5.31 0.77
N GLY A 61 -6.10 -4.07 0.99
CA GLY A 61 -6.67 -2.89 0.33
C GLY A 61 -7.76 -2.19 1.14
N ALA A 62 -8.23 -2.76 2.25
CA ALA A 62 -9.28 -2.15 3.05
C ALA A 62 -8.83 -0.78 3.63
N PRO A 63 -9.60 0.30 3.44
CA PRO A 63 -9.28 1.60 3.97
C PRO A 63 -9.52 1.66 5.48
N ILE A 64 -8.49 2.08 6.24
CA ILE A 64 -8.54 2.20 7.70
C ILE A 64 -8.08 3.57 8.17
N THR A 65 -8.47 3.92 9.40
CA THR A 65 -7.82 4.93 10.22
C THR A 65 -7.13 4.24 11.39
N VAL A 66 -5.89 4.60 11.65
CA VAL A 66 -5.08 4.03 12.74
C VAL A 66 -4.73 5.12 13.74
N GLU A 67 -4.65 4.76 15.02
CA GLU A 67 -4.09 5.60 16.07
C GLU A 67 -3.17 4.75 16.95
N GLY A 68 -1.98 5.26 17.26
CA GLY A 68 -0.95 4.51 17.97
C GLY A 68 0.25 5.37 18.36
N ASP A 69 1.36 4.71 18.63
CA ASP A 69 2.66 5.32 18.86
C ASP A 69 3.65 4.72 17.86
N LEU A 70 4.39 5.56 17.13
CA LEU A 70 5.51 5.17 16.29
C LEU A 70 6.68 4.78 17.18
N GLU A 71 6.99 3.49 17.23
CA GLU A 71 8.08 2.94 18.03
C GLU A 71 9.43 3.15 17.36
N ALA A 72 9.51 2.80 16.08
CA ALA A 72 10.73 2.86 15.29
C ALA A 72 10.41 3.26 13.87
N ILE A 73 11.26 4.09 13.28
CA ILE A 73 11.18 4.49 11.88
C ILE A 73 12.47 4.05 11.21
N TYR A 74 12.33 3.29 10.14
CA TYR A 74 13.40 2.91 9.25
C TYR A 74 13.26 3.70 7.94
N ASP A 75 14.00 3.32 6.92
CA ASP A 75 14.01 4.02 5.64
C ASP A 75 12.63 4.02 4.96
N ARG A 76 12.04 2.84 4.78
CA ARG A 76 10.75 2.65 4.07
C ARG A 76 9.70 1.92 4.91
N THR A 77 10.07 1.52 6.11
CA THR A 77 9.23 0.78 7.04
C THR A 77 9.21 1.45 8.40
N ALA A 78 8.19 1.18 9.19
CA ALA A 78 8.11 1.66 10.57
C ALA A 78 7.35 0.66 11.45
N ASP A 79 7.73 0.62 12.73
CA ASP A 79 7.06 -0.18 13.75
C ASP A 79 6.12 0.72 14.53
N VAL A 80 4.89 0.24 14.74
CA VAL A 80 3.85 1.01 15.43
C VAL A 80 3.09 0.13 16.42
N VAL A 81 2.87 0.69 17.61
CA VAL A 81 1.98 0.10 18.61
C VAL A 81 0.62 0.78 18.52
N LEU A 82 -0.40 0.04 18.09
CA LEU A 82 -1.73 0.60 17.87
C LEU A 82 -2.57 0.59 19.14
N ARG A 83 -3.34 1.66 19.30
CA ARG A 83 -4.46 1.74 20.25
C ARG A 83 -5.80 1.50 19.56
N SER A 84 -5.91 1.86 18.28
CA SER A 84 -7.09 1.59 17.46
C SER A 84 -6.73 1.41 15.99
N ALA A 85 -7.48 0.55 15.32
CA ALA A 85 -7.55 0.46 13.87
C ALA A 85 -9.04 0.28 13.51
N ILE A 86 -9.58 1.18 12.69
CA ILE A 86 -11.02 1.21 12.40
C ILE A 86 -11.21 1.36 10.89
N PRO A 87 -12.05 0.53 10.24
CA PRO A 87 -12.46 0.77 8.86
C PRO A 87 -13.03 2.18 8.68
N ARG A 88 -12.58 2.88 7.65
CA ARG A 88 -13.12 4.20 7.31
C ARG A 88 -13.92 4.13 6.01
N PRO A 89 -14.79 5.12 5.73
CA PRO A 89 -15.41 5.24 4.43
C PRO A 89 -14.37 5.32 3.30
N TRP A 90 -14.75 4.78 2.16
CA TRP A 90 -13.95 4.78 0.94
C TRP A 90 -13.90 6.18 0.33
N THR A 91 -12.74 6.56 -0.17
CA THR A 91 -12.49 7.75 -0.99
C THR A 91 -12.41 7.38 -2.47
N GLU A 92 -12.32 8.38 -3.34
CA GLU A 92 -12.08 8.16 -4.77
C GLU A 92 -10.71 7.49 -5.01
N ALA A 93 -9.69 7.85 -4.22
CA ALA A 93 -8.36 7.24 -4.27
C ALA A 93 -8.41 5.74 -3.90
N ASP A 94 -9.14 5.38 -2.84
CA ASP A 94 -9.31 3.96 -2.47
C ASP A 94 -10.07 3.19 -3.56
N THR A 95 -11.07 3.83 -4.18
CA THR A 95 -11.86 3.22 -5.26
C THR A 95 -11.01 2.98 -6.51
N LEU A 96 -10.07 3.88 -6.81
CA LEU A 96 -9.13 3.70 -7.91
C LEU A 96 -8.15 2.57 -7.63
N LEU A 97 -7.53 2.55 -6.43
CA LEU A 97 -6.62 1.47 -6.03
C LEU A 97 -7.31 0.11 -6.05
N GLU A 98 -8.57 0.03 -5.64
CA GLU A 98 -9.36 -1.21 -5.70
C GLU A 98 -9.63 -1.69 -7.13
N ARG A 99 -9.86 -0.77 -8.06
CA ARG A 99 -10.03 -1.15 -9.48
C ARG A 99 -8.74 -1.65 -10.12
N MET A 100 -7.59 -1.35 -9.51
CA MET A 100 -6.28 -1.79 -9.98
C MET A 100 -5.89 -3.17 -9.43
N GLN A 101 -6.66 -3.77 -8.53
CA GLN A 101 -6.31 -5.08 -7.96
C GLN A 101 -6.27 -6.18 -9.03
N GLY A 102 -5.44 -7.20 -8.80
CA GLY A 102 -5.30 -8.37 -9.65
C GLY A 102 -4.06 -8.36 -10.54
N THR A 103 -4.03 -9.30 -11.50
CA THR A 103 -2.88 -9.52 -12.38
C THR A 103 -3.01 -8.73 -13.67
N TRP A 104 -1.94 -8.03 -14.02
CA TRP A 104 -1.85 -7.18 -15.20
C TRP A 104 -0.65 -7.58 -16.04
N TYR A 105 -0.88 -7.74 -17.34
CA TYR A 105 0.14 -8.09 -18.33
C TYR A 105 0.37 -6.90 -19.25
N ALA A 106 1.64 -6.54 -19.49
CA ALA A 106 1.95 -5.49 -20.45
C ALA A 106 1.51 -5.91 -21.87
N VAL A 107 0.96 -4.96 -22.62
CA VAL A 107 0.44 -5.21 -23.98
C VAL A 107 1.55 -5.41 -24.99
N ASP A 108 2.66 -4.70 -24.84
CA ASP A 108 3.82 -4.72 -25.72
C ASP A 108 4.78 -5.88 -25.41
N ASP A 109 4.89 -6.29 -24.14
CA ASP A 109 5.62 -7.49 -23.73
C ASP A 109 4.87 -8.30 -22.65
N PRO A 110 4.10 -9.34 -23.02
CA PRO A 110 3.38 -10.17 -22.05
C PRO A 110 4.24 -10.97 -21.07
N ALA A 111 5.57 -11.05 -21.29
CA ALA A 111 6.49 -11.60 -20.29
C ALA A 111 6.59 -10.70 -19.06
N GLU A 112 6.36 -9.39 -19.23
CA GLU A 112 6.22 -8.42 -18.15
C GLU A 112 4.79 -8.46 -17.59
N ARG A 113 4.69 -8.83 -16.32
CA ARG A 113 3.42 -8.83 -15.58
C ARG A 113 3.62 -8.42 -14.15
N PHE A 114 2.59 -7.85 -13.55
CA PHE A 114 2.57 -7.62 -12.11
C PHE A 114 1.23 -8.02 -11.51
N ASN A 115 1.23 -8.25 -10.20
CA ASN A 115 0.02 -8.43 -9.42
C ASN A 115 -0.08 -7.31 -8.39
N ILE A 116 -1.24 -6.65 -8.35
CA ILE A 116 -1.56 -5.68 -7.31
C ILE A 116 -2.44 -6.38 -6.27
N LEU A 117 -1.97 -6.39 -5.02
CA LEU A 117 -2.74 -6.83 -3.86
C LEU A 117 -2.62 -5.80 -2.73
N GLY A 118 -3.77 -5.26 -2.32
CA GLY A 118 -3.84 -4.13 -1.41
C GLY A 118 -3.12 -2.91 -1.97
N ALA A 119 -2.10 -2.43 -1.25
CA ALA A 119 -1.27 -1.31 -1.64
C ALA A 119 0.14 -1.76 -2.08
N GLU A 120 0.28 -2.99 -2.56
CA GLU A 120 1.56 -3.53 -3.04
C GLU A 120 1.44 -3.98 -4.50
N ARG A 121 2.45 -3.66 -5.32
CA ARG A 121 2.64 -4.21 -6.67
C ARG A 121 3.84 -5.13 -6.66
N GLU A 122 3.61 -6.41 -6.92
CA GLU A 122 4.69 -7.38 -7.16
C GLU A 122 4.88 -7.54 -8.67
N SER A 123 6.06 -7.16 -9.15
CA SER A 123 6.40 -7.19 -10.58
C SER A 123 7.25 -8.42 -10.90
N SER A 124 7.01 -8.99 -12.08
CA SER A 124 7.70 -10.19 -12.56
C SER A 124 7.96 -10.12 -14.06
N TYR A 125 9.02 -10.79 -14.50
CA TYR A 125 9.38 -10.96 -15.91
C TYR A 125 9.68 -12.43 -16.17
N ASP A 126 9.00 -13.05 -17.15
CA ASP A 126 9.10 -14.51 -17.42
C ASP A 126 8.95 -15.36 -16.13
N ASP A 127 7.96 -15.00 -15.29
CA ASP A 127 7.68 -15.59 -13.97
C ASP A 127 8.79 -15.44 -12.91
N ALA A 128 9.89 -14.76 -13.23
CA ALA A 128 10.89 -14.38 -12.25
C ALA A 128 10.46 -13.10 -11.52
N TYR A 129 10.47 -13.13 -10.19
CA TYR A 129 10.29 -11.93 -9.36
C TYR A 129 11.33 -10.87 -9.73
N ILE A 130 10.87 -9.62 -9.87
CA ILE A 130 11.71 -8.46 -10.18
C ILE A 130 11.73 -7.49 -9.01
N SER A 131 10.57 -7.06 -8.53
CA SER A 131 10.47 -6.03 -7.50
C SER A 131 9.13 -6.09 -6.77
N LEU A 132 9.10 -5.41 -5.62
CA LEU A 132 7.92 -5.11 -4.85
C LEU A 132 7.85 -3.60 -4.65
N GLU A 133 6.72 -2.99 -4.95
CA GLU A 133 6.54 -1.55 -4.81
C GLU A 133 5.32 -1.21 -3.94
N TYR A 134 5.46 -0.15 -3.13
CA TYR A 134 4.40 0.36 -2.27
C TYR A 134 3.60 1.43 -3.02
N LEU A 135 2.30 1.19 -3.18
CA LEU A 135 1.41 2.01 -3.98
C LEU A 135 0.62 3.01 -3.14
N SER A 136 0.35 4.18 -3.73
CA SER A 136 -0.56 5.17 -3.16
C SER A 136 -1.19 6.00 -4.28
N VAL A 137 -2.52 6.11 -4.28
CA VAL A 137 -3.22 7.04 -5.18
C VAL A 137 -3.30 8.41 -4.49
N ARG A 138 -2.84 9.46 -5.18
CA ARG A 138 -2.65 10.80 -4.62
C ARG A 138 -3.10 11.89 -5.59
N ASP A 139 -3.37 13.08 -5.03
CA ASP A 139 -3.68 14.28 -5.82
C ASP A 139 -2.44 14.94 -6.44
N GLN A 140 -1.25 14.53 -5.99
CA GLN A 140 0.06 14.98 -6.48
C GLN A 140 1.07 13.84 -6.40
N CYS A 141 2.08 13.88 -7.27
CA CYS A 141 3.21 12.95 -7.25
C CYS A 141 4.48 13.74 -7.56
N ASP A 142 5.40 13.82 -6.61
CA ASP A 142 6.56 14.73 -6.64
C ASP A 142 6.16 16.17 -7.03
N ASP A 143 6.77 16.71 -8.09
CA ASP A 143 6.49 18.05 -8.62
C ASP A 143 5.26 18.10 -9.55
N PHE A 144 4.59 16.96 -9.78
CA PHE A 144 3.43 16.86 -10.66
C PHE A 144 2.11 17.03 -9.90
N ALA A 145 1.30 18.00 -10.33
CA ALA A 145 -0.02 18.28 -9.77
C ALA A 145 -1.00 18.81 -10.83
N GLY A 146 -2.30 18.71 -10.54
CA GLY A 146 -3.37 19.36 -11.32
C GLY A 146 -3.89 18.60 -12.56
N ALA A 147 -3.25 17.51 -12.96
CA ALA A 147 -3.70 16.61 -14.03
C ALA A 147 -4.21 15.25 -13.53
N GLY A 148 -4.15 15.01 -12.21
CA GLY A 148 -4.42 13.72 -11.56
C GLY A 148 -5.85 13.18 -11.74
N PRO A 149 -6.10 11.93 -11.29
CA PRO A 149 -5.40 11.25 -10.19
C PRO A 149 -4.03 10.65 -10.56
N TYR A 150 -3.12 10.59 -9.58
CA TYR A 150 -1.77 10.06 -9.74
C TYR A 150 -1.60 8.74 -8.98
N LEU A 151 -0.86 7.82 -9.57
CA LEU A 151 -0.32 6.64 -8.88
C LEU A 151 1.13 6.93 -8.52
N TYR A 152 1.40 6.96 -7.23
CA TYR A 152 2.74 6.93 -6.68
C TYR A 152 3.11 5.47 -6.36
N ALA A 153 4.32 5.07 -6.75
CA ALA A 153 4.92 3.79 -6.37
C ALA A 153 6.30 4.05 -5.79
N ARG A 154 6.68 3.31 -4.74
CA ARG A 154 8.03 3.33 -4.18
C ARG A 154 8.60 1.92 -4.15
N ASP A 155 9.78 1.72 -4.72
CA ASP A 155 10.47 0.43 -4.66
C ASP A 155 10.84 0.06 -3.22
N GLU A 156 10.55 -1.18 -2.83
CA GLU A 156 10.80 -1.67 -1.49
C GLU A 156 12.29 -1.84 -1.19
N GLU A 157 13.13 -2.17 -2.17
CA GLU A 157 14.55 -2.42 -1.96
C GLU A 157 15.38 -1.14 -2.10
N THR A 158 15.20 -0.41 -3.20
CA THR A 158 16.00 0.76 -3.57
C THR A 158 15.46 2.06 -2.99
N GLY A 159 14.15 2.14 -2.72
CA GLY A 159 13.48 3.38 -2.32
C GLY A 159 13.24 4.36 -3.47
N ASP A 160 13.47 3.94 -4.71
CA ASP A 160 13.19 4.77 -5.88
C ASP A 160 11.69 5.05 -5.99
N ASP A 161 11.37 6.31 -6.29
CA ASP A 161 10.01 6.79 -6.44
C ASP A 161 9.62 6.85 -7.93
N PHE A 162 8.45 6.32 -8.24
CA PHE A 162 7.87 6.33 -9.57
C PHE A 162 6.51 7.02 -9.55
N CYS A 163 6.31 7.91 -10.52
CA CYS A 163 5.12 8.72 -10.64
C CYS A 163 4.41 8.46 -11.97
N TYR A 164 3.12 8.16 -11.88
CA TYR A 164 2.26 7.92 -13.04
C TYR A 164 0.99 8.75 -12.96
N VAL A 165 0.49 9.21 -14.10
CA VAL A 165 -0.92 9.61 -14.25
C VAL A 165 -1.73 8.34 -14.51
N ILE A 166 -2.84 8.20 -13.79
CA ILE A 166 -3.82 7.14 -14.07
C ILE A 166 -4.73 7.66 -15.19
N ASP A 167 -4.41 7.31 -16.44
CA ASP A 167 -5.21 7.72 -17.61
C ASP A 167 -6.56 6.99 -17.63
N SER A 168 -6.53 5.67 -17.43
CA SER A 168 -7.74 4.87 -17.26
C SER A 168 -7.50 3.57 -16.52
N VAL A 169 -8.50 3.15 -15.74
CA VAL A 169 -8.56 1.81 -15.14
C VAL A 169 -9.99 1.28 -15.28
N GLY A 170 -10.12 0.11 -15.90
CA GLY A 170 -11.37 -0.63 -16.02
C GLY A 170 -11.12 -2.13 -15.93
N ASP A 171 -12.18 -2.93 -16.01
CA ASP A 171 -12.16 -4.36 -15.65
C ASP A 171 -11.07 -5.19 -16.35
N TYR A 172 -10.71 -4.85 -17.60
CA TYR A 172 -9.77 -5.62 -18.42
C TYR A 172 -8.61 -4.82 -18.99
N ARG A 173 -8.57 -3.51 -18.73
CA ARG A 173 -7.58 -2.60 -19.31
C ARG A 173 -7.22 -1.52 -18.32
N MET A 174 -5.91 -1.26 -18.24
CA MET A 174 -5.36 -0.15 -17.48
C MET A 174 -4.33 0.55 -18.35
N THR A 175 -4.40 1.88 -18.36
CA THR A 175 -3.43 2.73 -19.05
C THR A 175 -2.87 3.71 -18.02
N LEU A 176 -1.55 3.67 -17.88
CA LEU A 176 -0.78 4.60 -17.06
C LEU A 176 0.10 5.45 -17.97
N MET A 177 0.40 6.68 -17.57
CA MET A 177 1.44 7.48 -18.21
C MET A 177 2.57 7.70 -17.22
N TYR A 178 3.78 7.23 -17.56
CA TYR A 178 4.96 7.50 -16.74
C TYR A 178 5.35 8.98 -16.88
N LEU A 179 5.38 9.69 -15.76
CA LEU A 179 5.47 11.15 -15.76
C LEU A 179 6.83 11.72 -16.19
N PRO A 180 7.98 11.12 -15.84
CA PRO A 180 9.29 11.68 -16.19
C PRO A 180 9.54 11.87 -17.69
N ASP A 181 8.96 11.06 -18.56
CA ASP A 181 9.14 11.15 -20.03
C ASP A 181 7.83 11.14 -20.83
N GLY A 182 6.68 10.90 -20.19
CA GLY A 182 5.34 11.01 -20.76
C GLY A 182 4.91 9.83 -21.64
N HIS A 183 5.60 8.68 -21.59
CA HIS A 183 5.17 7.50 -22.35
C HIS A 183 3.99 6.79 -21.67
N PHE A 184 3.11 6.23 -22.51
CA PHE A 184 1.97 5.43 -22.04
C PHE A 184 2.38 3.96 -21.87
N LEU A 185 1.88 3.37 -20.79
CA LEU A 185 2.01 1.97 -20.44
C LEU A 185 0.61 1.36 -20.47
N GLU A 186 0.41 0.34 -21.31
CA GLU A 186 -0.88 -0.32 -21.48
C GLU A 186 -0.83 -1.74 -20.92
N TYR A 187 -1.81 -2.07 -20.10
CA TYR A 187 -1.92 -3.37 -19.44
C TYR A 187 -3.28 -4.01 -19.67
N ARG A 188 -3.31 -5.35 -19.62
CA ARG A 188 -4.53 -6.13 -19.66
C ARG A 188 -4.64 -7.05 -18.46
N ASN A 189 -5.83 -7.09 -17.88
CA ASN A 189 -6.22 -8.13 -16.93
C ASN A 189 -6.89 -9.26 -17.73
N LEU A 190 -6.48 -10.50 -17.45
CA LEU A 190 -6.95 -11.71 -18.13
C LEU A 190 -7.84 -12.60 -17.26
N ASP A 191 -8.08 -12.20 -16.01
CA ASP A 191 -8.88 -12.93 -15.03
C ASP A 191 -10.38 -12.58 -15.08
#